data_AF-A0A142W0H5-F1
#
_entry.id   AF-A0A142W0H5-F1
#
_cell.length_a   1.000
_cell.length_b   1.000
_cell.length_c   1.000
_cell.angle_alpha   90.00
_cell.angle_beta   90.00
_cell.angle_gamma   90.00
#
_symmetry.space_group_name_H-M   'P 1'
#
loop_
_entity.id
_entity.type
_entity.pdbx_description
1 polymer ?
#
loop_
_entity_poly.entity_id
_entity_poly.type
_entity_poly.pdbx_seq_one_letter_code
_entity_poly.pdbx_strand_id
1 'polypeptide(L)'
;MASLFPRRLLGRRNRATQTERVRERKHEGFLRYANFRWAKISGGLCLLVITSYALIDVTPRPNGGSWYGYTLGTIGALLILWLTALGYRKRKMTRDAWSLKAWTSAHVYLGLSLIVIGTWHTGFQLGWNVHTLAWALMMLVILSGLYGVIVYATLPAALSNNRDEMTQMQMLEAIRAFDRQLHAAAQPLSPEDTAPVLASLDEDPFAGGIRARLSGRYPKDATAAALRALSLSHGGNADARQKVIGLLSQKEAALARLRAHLRIRAMLEIWLYVHVPLTFALIAALSAHIISVFFYW
;
A
#
# COMPACT_ATOMS: atom_id res chain seq x y z
N MET A 1 12.85 43.92 52.03
CA MET A 1 13.41 42.56 51.83
C MET A 1 12.35 41.69 51.20
N ALA A 2 12.74 40.89 50.18
CA ALA A 2 11.99 39.81 49.51
C ALA A 2 10.74 40.24 48.71
N SER A 3 10.44 39.77 47.49
CA SER A 3 11.05 38.76 46.64
C SER A 3 10.56 38.95 45.19
N LEU A 4 11.50 39.11 44.25
CA LEU A 4 11.27 38.98 42.81
C LEU A 4 11.23 37.49 42.45
N PHE A 5 10.06 36.95 42.09
CA PHE A 5 9.95 35.64 41.44
C PHE A 5 9.40 35.81 40.01
N PRO A 6 10.14 35.40 38.95
CA PRO A 6 9.66 35.55 37.58
C PRO A 6 8.72 34.40 37.20
N ARG A 7 7.44 34.71 37.03
CA ARG A 7 6.33 33.81 36.63
C ARG A 7 6.39 33.34 35.16
N ARG A 8 7.57 33.25 34.52
CA ARG A 8 7.71 33.05 33.06
C ARG A 8 8.19 31.68 32.58
N LEU A 9 8.44 30.71 33.46
CA LEU A 9 9.03 29.42 33.05
C LEU A 9 8.03 28.26 32.81
N LEU A 10 6.77 28.37 33.23
CA LEU A 10 5.80 27.25 33.11
C LEU A 10 5.08 27.16 31.74
N GLY A 11 5.05 28.22 30.92
CA GLY A 11 4.35 28.22 29.63
C GLY A 11 5.13 27.57 28.46
N ARG A 12 6.47 27.49 28.56
CA ARG A 12 7.33 27.08 27.45
C ARG A 12 7.46 25.56 27.31
N ARG A 13 7.43 24.82 28.43
CA ARG A 13 7.44 23.34 28.46
C ARG A 13 6.16 22.71 27.89
N ASN A 14 5.00 23.32 28.13
CA ASN A 14 3.73 22.81 27.60
C ASN A 14 3.60 22.98 26.08
N ARG A 15 4.09 24.09 25.50
CA ARG A 15 4.07 24.26 24.04
C ARG A 15 5.00 23.30 23.33
N ALA A 16 6.22 23.08 23.82
CA ALA A 16 7.16 22.12 23.23
C ALA A 16 6.59 20.69 23.19
N THR A 17 6.03 20.21 24.32
CA THR A 17 5.40 18.87 24.38
C THR A 17 4.10 18.77 23.58
N GLN A 18 3.41 19.88 23.32
CA GLN A 18 2.22 19.91 22.46
C GLN A 18 2.62 19.88 20.98
N THR A 19 3.66 20.63 20.59
CA THR A 19 4.22 20.63 19.24
C THR A 19 4.86 19.29 18.90
N GLU A 20 5.58 18.66 19.83
CA GLU A 20 6.09 17.29 19.69
C GLU A 20 4.95 16.28 19.56
N ARG A 21 3.92 16.33 20.41
CA ARG A 21 2.74 15.45 20.29
C ARG A 21 1.93 15.68 19.01
N VAL A 22 1.94 16.89 18.45
CA VAL A 22 1.31 17.20 17.16
C VAL A 22 2.16 16.65 16.00
N ARG A 23 3.50 16.72 16.12
CA ARG A 23 4.45 16.15 15.16
C ARG A 23 4.44 14.62 15.16
N GLU A 24 4.40 13.98 16.34
CA GLU A 24 4.22 12.53 16.51
C GLU A 24 2.92 12.04 15.87
N ARG A 25 1.79 12.71 16.14
CA ARG A 25 0.50 12.35 15.53
C ARG A 25 0.48 12.46 14.00
N LYS A 26 1.32 13.34 13.43
CA LYS A 26 1.55 13.45 11.97
C LYS A 26 2.42 12.31 11.42
N HIS A 27 3.24 11.65 12.23
CA HIS A 27 4.14 10.55 11.81
C HIS A 27 3.66 9.16 12.20
N GLU A 28 2.62 9.03 13.04
CA GLU A 28 2.00 7.74 13.31
C GLU A 28 1.40 7.15 12.01
N GLY A 29 1.67 5.88 11.71
CA GLY A 29 0.97 5.16 10.64
C GLY A 29 -0.54 5.08 10.89
N PHE A 30 -1.35 4.89 9.85
CA PHE A 30 -2.82 4.77 9.98
C PHE A 30 -3.24 3.58 10.88
N LEU A 31 -2.40 2.53 10.98
CA LEU A 31 -2.65 1.39 11.88
C LEU A 31 -2.62 1.79 13.36
N ARG A 32 -1.72 2.69 13.76
CA ARG A 32 -1.60 3.15 15.17
C ARG A 32 -2.54 4.32 15.49
N TYR A 33 -3.43 4.70 14.57
CA TYR A 33 -4.28 5.88 14.71
C TYR A 33 -4.98 5.95 16.08
N ALA A 34 -4.77 7.07 16.79
CA ALA A 34 -5.39 7.37 18.08
C ALA A 34 -5.18 6.24 19.11
N ASN A 35 -3.95 5.74 19.25
CA ASN A 35 -3.60 4.65 20.17
C ASN A 35 -4.41 3.36 19.90
N PHE A 36 -4.41 2.94 18.62
CA PHE A 36 -5.09 1.75 18.13
C PHE A 36 -6.60 1.72 18.40
N ARG A 37 -7.26 2.89 18.41
CA ARG A 37 -8.69 3.04 18.74
C ARG A 37 -9.57 2.05 17.98
N TRP A 38 -9.38 1.93 16.67
CA TRP A 38 -10.19 1.06 15.83
C TRP A 38 -9.88 -0.42 16.02
N ALA A 39 -8.64 -0.78 16.34
CA ALA A 39 -8.30 -2.15 16.72
C ALA A 39 -9.04 -2.58 18.00
N LYS A 40 -9.12 -1.68 19.00
CA LYS A 40 -9.85 -1.92 20.25
C LYS A 40 -11.35 -2.05 20.01
N ILE A 41 -11.93 -1.18 19.18
CA ILE A 41 -13.36 -1.24 18.82
C ILE A 41 -13.67 -2.56 18.10
N SER A 42 -12.90 -2.90 17.07
CA SER A 42 -13.09 -4.15 16.33
C SER A 42 -12.86 -5.39 17.19
N GLY A 43 -11.83 -5.38 18.06
CA GLY A 43 -11.58 -6.46 19.00
C GLY A 43 -12.72 -6.63 20.02
N GLY A 44 -13.23 -5.52 20.55
CA GLY A 44 -14.40 -5.51 21.43
C GLY A 44 -15.67 -6.02 20.73
N LEU A 45 -15.87 -5.64 19.47
CA LEU A 45 -16.98 -6.14 18.65
C LEU A 45 -16.88 -7.65 18.42
N CYS A 46 -15.69 -8.15 18.05
CA CYS A 46 -15.45 -9.59 17.90
C CYS A 46 -15.68 -10.35 19.21
N LEU A 47 -15.15 -9.82 20.33
CA LEU A 47 -15.33 -10.43 21.65
C LEU A 47 -16.81 -10.47 22.02
N LEU A 48 -17.54 -9.37 21.81
CA LEU A 48 -18.98 -9.30 22.05
C LEU A 48 -19.72 -10.39 21.26
N VAL A 49 -19.46 -10.52 19.95
CA VAL A 49 -20.11 -11.54 19.10
C VAL A 49 -19.81 -12.96 19.56
N ILE A 50 -18.55 -13.24 19.90
CA ILE A 50 -18.12 -14.57 20.36
C ILE A 50 -18.79 -14.90 21.70
N THR A 51 -18.73 -13.97 22.66
CA THR A 51 -19.31 -14.14 23.99
C THR A 51 -20.83 -14.24 23.92
N SER A 52 -21.51 -13.38 23.16
CA SER A 52 -22.97 -13.46 23.02
C SER A 52 -23.40 -14.76 22.37
N TYR A 53 -22.70 -15.24 21.34
CA TYR A 53 -23.03 -16.55 20.74
C TYR A 53 -22.81 -17.72 21.69
N ALA A 54 -21.79 -17.66 22.56
CA ALA A 54 -21.53 -18.71 23.55
C ALA A 54 -22.55 -18.72 24.71
N LEU A 55 -23.12 -17.56 25.04
CA LEU A 55 -24.06 -17.40 26.15
C LEU A 55 -25.53 -17.50 25.74
N ILE A 56 -25.83 -17.52 24.44
CA ILE A 56 -27.21 -17.53 23.95
C ILE A 56 -27.74 -18.96 23.85
N ASP A 57 -28.80 -19.25 24.60
CA ASP A 57 -29.51 -20.53 24.53
C ASP A 57 -30.51 -20.51 23.38
N VAL A 58 -30.02 -20.74 22.16
CA VAL A 58 -30.87 -20.97 20.97
C VAL A 58 -30.69 -22.40 20.51
N THR A 59 -31.78 -23.17 20.52
CA THR A 59 -31.85 -24.55 20.01
C THR A 59 -32.79 -24.62 18.80
N PRO A 60 -32.36 -25.17 17.64
CA PRO A 60 -31.01 -25.61 17.30
C PRO A 60 -29.99 -24.45 17.28
N ARG A 61 -28.69 -24.76 17.29
CA ARG A 61 -27.61 -23.76 17.34
C ARG A 61 -27.86 -22.60 16.36
N PRO A 62 -27.63 -21.33 16.76
CA PRO A 62 -27.91 -20.19 15.91
C PRO A 62 -27.21 -20.29 14.56
N ASN A 63 -27.98 -20.20 13.48
CA ASN A 63 -27.51 -20.15 12.10
C ASN A 63 -28.03 -18.88 11.42
N GLY A 64 -27.73 -18.70 10.13
CA GLY A 64 -28.09 -17.49 9.39
C GLY A 64 -29.59 -17.16 9.37
N GLY A 65 -30.46 -18.14 9.54
CA GLY A 65 -31.92 -17.96 9.61
C GLY A 65 -32.47 -17.72 11.02
N SER A 66 -31.65 -17.85 12.06
CA SER A 66 -32.05 -17.49 13.44
C SER A 66 -32.15 -15.98 13.62
N TRP A 67 -32.91 -15.50 14.60
CA TRP A 67 -32.98 -14.06 14.91
C TRP A 67 -31.60 -13.45 15.19
N TYR A 68 -30.71 -14.23 15.83
CA TYR A 68 -29.34 -13.83 16.10
C TYR A 68 -28.52 -13.77 14.80
N GLY A 69 -28.69 -14.76 13.93
CA GLY A 69 -28.13 -14.78 12.58
C GLY A 69 -28.55 -13.55 11.77
N TYR A 70 -29.85 -13.22 11.73
CA TYR A 70 -30.36 -12.02 11.06
C TYR A 70 -29.71 -10.74 11.59
N THR A 71 -29.57 -10.61 12.91
CA THR A 71 -28.93 -9.44 13.52
C THR A 71 -27.47 -9.31 13.07
N LEU A 72 -26.69 -10.41 13.12
CA LEU A 72 -25.32 -10.41 12.63
C LEU A 72 -25.22 -10.16 11.12
N GLY A 73 -26.15 -10.70 10.34
CA GLY A 73 -26.23 -10.50 8.89
C GLY A 73 -26.49 -9.04 8.53
N THR A 74 -27.45 -8.39 9.21
CA THR A 74 -27.73 -6.95 9.02
C THR A 74 -26.53 -6.09 9.41
N ILE A 75 -25.90 -6.36 10.56
CA ILE A 75 -24.68 -5.63 10.97
C ILE A 75 -23.57 -5.83 9.94
N GLY A 76 -23.34 -7.06 9.49
CA GLY A 76 -22.34 -7.40 8.48
C GLY A 76 -22.59 -6.69 7.15
N ALA A 77 -23.82 -6.70 6.65
CA ALA A 77 -24.19 -6.03 5.41
C ALA A 77 -23.99 -4.50 5.49
N LEU A 78 -24.45 -3.87 6.59
CA LEU A 78 -24.25 -2.44 6.82
C LEU A 78 -22.76 -2.08 6.91
N LEU A 79 -21.96 -2.91 7.59
CA LEU A 79 -20.51 -2.74 7.65
C LEU A 79 -19.87 -2.86 6.25
N ILE A 80 -20.23 -3.86 5.44
CA ILE A 80 -19.70 -4.01 4.07
C ILE A 80 -20.00 -2.77 3.21
N LEU A 81 -21.24 -2.26 3.26
CA LEU A 81 -21.63 -1.06 2.53
C LEU A 81 -20.88 0.19 3.02
N TRP A 82 -20.74 0.35 4.34
CA TRP A 82 -19.99 1.45 4.95
C TRP A 82 -18.49 1.39 4.60
N LEU A 83 -17.90 0.20 4.60
CA LEU A 83 -16.51 -0.02 4.20
C LEU A 83 -16.28 0.34 2.72
N THR A 84 -17.23 -0.01 1.85
CA THR A 84 -17.20 0.32 0.41
C THR A 84 -17.27 1.84 0.18
N ALA A 85 -17.98 2.58 1.03
CA ALA A 85 -18.10 4.03 0.93
C ALA A 85 -16.75 4.79 1.01
N LEU A 86 -15.70 4.16 1.55
CA LEU A 86 -14.33 4.71 1.49
C LEU A 86 -13.87 4.94 0.04
N GLY A 87 -14.20 4.02 -0.88
CA GLY A 87 -13.85 4.13 -2.30
C GLY A 87 -14.55 5.29 -2.99
N TYR A 88 -15.80 5.57 -2.61
CA TYR A 88 -16.56 6.72 -3.09
C TYR A 88 -16.00 8.04 -2.54
N ARG A 89 -15.70 8.10 -1.23
CA ARG A 89 -15.15 9.31 -0.61
C ARG A 89 -13.79 9.71 -1.16
N LYS A 90 -12.90 8.75 -1.46
CA LYS A 90 -11.61 9.06 -2.08
C LYS A 90 -11.75 9.80 -3.43
N ARG A 91 -12.88 9.62 -4.12
CA ARG A 91 -13.19 10.29 -5.39
C ARG A 91 -13.89 11.64 -5.22
N LYS A 92 -14.66 11.83 -4.14
CA LYS A 92 -15.30 13.10 -3.78
C LYS A 92 -14.59 13.70 -2.56
N MET A 93 -13.46 14.35 -2.80
CA MET A 93 -12.65 15.00 -1.77
C MET A 93 -13.36 16.24 -1.21
N THR A 94 -14.31 16.05 -0.30
CA THR A 94 -14.92 17.15 0.46
C THR A 94 -13.99 17.56 1.60
N ARG A 95 -13.89 18.88 1.84
CA ARG A 95 -12.92 19.48 2.78
C ARG A 95 -13.21 19.20 4.26
N ASP A 96 -14.36 18.61 4.60
CA ASP A 96 -14.84 18.59 6.00
C ASP A 96 -15.08 17.22 6.67
N ALA A 97 -14.93 17.29 8.00
CA ALA A 97 -15.35 16.45 9.13
C ALA A 97 -14.62 15.15 9.50
N TRP A 98 -13.93 14.41 8.61
CA TRP A 98 -13.25 13.17 9.04
C TRP A 98 -11.89 12.94 8.40
N SER A 99 -10.89 12.64 9.24
CA SER A 99 -9.54 12.33 8.79
C SER A 99 -9.54 11.07 7.90
N LEU A 100 -9.05 11.19 6.66
CA LEU A 100 -8.85 10.05 5.74
C LEU A 100 -8.01 8.93 6.38
N LYS A 101 -7.06 9.30 7.24
CA LYS A 101 -6.25 8.38 8.05
C LYS A 101 -7.13 7.59 9.03
N ALA A 102 -8.08 8.25 9.70
CA ALA A 102 -9.01 7.62 10.63
C ALA A 102 -9.96 6.65 9.92
N TRP A 103 -10.50 7.02 8.76
CA TRP A 103 -11.39 6.15 7.99
C TRP A 103 -10.61 4.97 7.40
N THR A 104 -9.42 5.17 6.85
CA THR A 104 -8.57 4.05 6.38
C THR A 104 -8.27 3.07 7.53
N SER A 105 -7.94 3.58 8.72
CA SER A 105 -7.74 2.75 9.92
C SER A 105 -9.00 1.96 10.28
N ALA A 106 -10.15 2.62 10.34
CA ALA A 106 -11.44 1.99 10.59
C ALA A 106 -11.76 0.92 9.55
N HIS A 107 -11.50 1.20 8.27
CA HIS A 107 -11.77 0.28 7.17
C HIS A 107 -10.99 -1.03 7.31
N VAL A 108 -9.72 -0.95 7.68
CA VAL A 108 -8.88 -2.14 7.92
C VAL A 108 -9.39 -2.94 9.11
N TYR A 109 -9.55 -2.32 10.28
CA TYR A 109 -9.91 -3.05 11.49
C TYR A 109 -11.36 -3.56 11.49
N LEU A 110 -12.32 -2.76 11.00
CA LEU A 110 -13.72 -3.21 10.87
C LEU A 110 -13.85 -4.25 9.75
N GLY A 111 -13.09 -4.12 8.66
CA GLY A 111 -12.99 -5.16 7.64
C GLY A 111 -12.51 -6.49 8.21
N LEU A 112 -11.50 -6.49 9.09
CA LEU A 112 -11.05 -7.71 9.78
C LEU A 112 -12.12 -8.30 10.71
N SER A 113 -12.92 -7.47 11.38
CA SER A 113 -14.00 -7.97 12.25
C SER A 113 -15.10 -8.72 11.49
N LEU A 114 -15.27 -8.45 10.19
CA LEU A 114 -16.23 -9.19 9.35
C LEU A 114 -15.89 -10.68 9.22
N ILE A 115 -14.63 -11.09 9.44
CA ILE A 115 -14.28 -12.52 9.52
C ILE A 115 -15.09 -13.19 10.64
N VAL A 116 -15.11 -12.58 11.82
CA VAL A 116 -15.84 -13.14 12.98
C VAL A 116 -17.34 -13.01 12.76
N ILE A 117 -17.83 -11.81 12.43
CA ILE A 117 -19.27 -11.53 12.27
C ILE A 117 -19.89 -12.43 11.20
N GLY A 118 -19.25 -12.50 10.03
CA GLY A 118 -19.75 -13.30 8.91
C GLY A 118 -19.68 -14.79 9.17
N THR A 119 -18.63 -15.29 9.82
CA THR A 119 -18.50 -16.73 10.14
C THR A 119 -19.50 -17.16 11.21
N TRP A 120 -19.76 -16.31 12.21
CA TRP A 120 -20.80 -16.57 13.21
C TRP A 120 -22.21 -16.44 12.62
N HIS A 121 -22.41 -15.52 11.68
CA HIS A 121 -23.67 -15.41 10.95
C HIS A 121 -24.03 -16.70 10.20
N THR A 122 -23.06 -17.39 9.58
CA THR A 122 -23.35 -18.66 8.91
C THR A 122 -23.66 -19.82 9.86
N GLY A 123 -23.43 -19.65 11.17
CA GLY A 123 -23.52 -20.75 12.14
C GLY A 123 -22.54 -21.90 11.83
N PHE A 124 -21.44 -21.61 11.12
CA PHE A 124 -20.47 -22.60 10.63
C PHE A 124 -21.03 -23.62 9.61
N GLN A 125 -22.18 -23.30 8.99
CA GLN A 125 -22.81 -24.12 7.97
C GLN A 125 -22.48 -23.56 6.59
N LEU A 126 -21.47 -24.14 5.95
CA LEU A 126 -21.05 -23.77 4.58
C LEU A 126 -21.43 -24.90 3.61
N GLY A 127 -21.92 -24.52 2.44
CA GLY A 127 -22.35 -25.44 1.38
C GLY A 127 -22.16 -24.83 -0.01
N TRP A 128 -22.62 -25.50 -1.07
CA TRP A 128 -22.51 -24.99 -2.43
C TRP A 128 -23.70 -24.09 -2.79
N ASN A 129 -23.72 -22.87 -2.24
CA ASN A 129 -24.82 -21.92 -2.43
C ASN A 129 -24.33 -20.46 -2.45
N VAL A 130 -25.26 -19.55 -2.75
CA VAL A 130 -24.99 -18.10 -2.80
C VAL A 130 -24.51 -17.53 -1.45
N HIS A 131 -24.94 -18.12 -0.32
CA HIS A 131 -24.53 -17.69 1.02
C HIS A 131 -23.03 -17.94 1.24
N THR A 132 -22.57 -19.13 0.88
CA THR A 132 -21.15 -19.51 0.98
C THR A 132 -20.31 -18.76 -0.03
N LEU A 133 -20.84 -18.50 -1.24
CA LEU A 133 -20.18 -17.64 -2.21
C LEU A 133 -19.97 -16.21 -1.67
N ALA A 134 -20.98 -15.62 -1.03
CA ALA A 134 -20.86 -14.30 -0.41
C ALA A 134 -19.81 -14.28 0.71
N TRP A 135 -19.80 -15.31 1.57
CA TRP A 135 -18.77 -15.46 2.61
C TRP A 135 -17.36 -15.64 2.01
N ALA A 136 -17.21 -16.46 0.98
CA ALA A 136 -15.93 -16.72 0.32
C ALA A 136 -15.38 -15.45 -0.38
N LEU A 137 -16.24 -14.72 -1.10
CA LEU A 137 -15.88 -13.43 -1.70
C LEU A 137 -15.48 -12.40 -0.63
N MET A 138 -16.18 -12.37 0.50
CA MET A 138 -15.83 -11.52 1.63
C MET A 138 -14.44 -11.87 2.17
N MET A 139 -14.13 -13.16 2.34
CA MET A 139 -12.79 -13.60 2.75
C MET A 139 -11.72 -13.17 1.75
N LEU A 140 -11.96 -13.33 0.44
CA LEU A 140 -11.03 -12.90 -0.61
C LEU A 140 -10.80 -11.37 -0.60
N VAL A 141 -11.85 -10.58 -0.38
CA VAL A 141 -11.74 -9.12 -0.24
C VAL A 141 -10.90 -8.76 1.00
N ILE A 142 -11.13 -9.42 2.14
CA ILE A 142 -10.38 -9.15 3.38
C ILE A 142 -8.91 -9.54 3.24
N LEU A 143 -8.61 -10.72 2.68
CA LEU A 143 -7.24 -11.18 2.44
C LEU A 143 -6.49 -10.29 1.44
N SER A 144 -7.14 -9.89 0.35
CA SER A 144 -6.56 -8.93 -0.60
C SER A 144 -6.38 -7.54 0.03
N GLY A 145 -7.27 -7.13 0.94
CA GLY A 145 -7.11 -5.91 1.73
C GLY A 145 -5.90 -5.96 2.66
N LEU A 146 -5.66 -7.09 3.33
CA LEU A 146 -4.48 -7.31 4.18
C LEU A 146 -3.18 -7.24 3.37
N TYR A 147 -3.16 -7.84 2.17
CA TYR A 147 -2.04 -7.68 1.24
C TYR A 147 -1.79 -6.20 0.91
N GLY A 148 -2.84 -5.43 0.62
CA GLY A 148 -2.75 -3.99 0.40
C GLY A 148 -2.13 -3.23 1.57
N VAL A 149 -2.50 -3.59 2.81
CA VAL A 149 -1.91 -3.01 4.03
C VAL A 149 -0.42 -3.31 4.13
N ILE A 150 -0.01 -4.55 3.89
CA ILE A 150 1.41 -4.96 3.94
C ILE A 150 2.21 -4.18 2.89
N VAL A 151 1.74 -4.17 1.64
CA VAL A 151 2.37 -3.43 0.52
C VAL A 151 2.49 -1.94 0.86
N TYR A 152 1.43 -1.32 1.39
CA TYR A 152 1.44 0.10 1.73
C TYR A 152 2.28 0.43 2.97
N ALA A 153 2.36 -0.47 3.96
CA ALA A 153 3.11 -0.21 5.20
C ALA A 153 4.61 -0.45 5.05
N THR A 154 5.02 -1.42 4.21
CA THR A 154 6.42 -1.85 4.10
C THR A 154 7.18 -1.12 2.99
N LEU A 155 6.54 -0.84 1.85
CA LEU A 155 7.25 -0.34 0.66
C LEU A 155 7.62 1.16 0.72
N PRO A 156 6.77 2.07 1.25
CA PRO A 156 7.14 3.49 1.36
C PRO A 156 8.27 3.74 2.36
N ALA A 157 8.39 2.94 3.42
CA ALA A 157 9.49 3.05 4.39
C ALA A 157 10.85 2.69 3.76
N ALA A 158 10.88 1.65 2.91
CA ALA A 158 12.06 1.28 2.15
C ALA A 158 12.45 2.35 1.11
N LEU A 159 11.48 3.04 0.51
CA LEU A 159 11.73 4.15 -0.41
C LEU A 159 12.13 5.45 0.30
N SER A 160 11.49 5.78 1.43
CA SER A 160 11.69 7.05 2.14
C SER A 160 13.06 7.17 2.79
N ASN A 161 13.65 6.07 3.25
CA ASN A 161 15.04 6.06 3.76
C ASN A 161 16.08 6.34 2.66
N ASN A 162 15.66 6.39 1.38
CA ASN A 162 16.52 6.59 0.22
C ASN A 162 16.02 7.77 -0.66
N ARG A 163 15.17 8.65 -0.12
CA ARG A 163 14.48 9.70 -0.88
C ARG A 163 15.03 11.07 -0.51
N ASP A 164 15.86 11.63 -1.38
CA ASP A 164 16.14 13.08 -1.43
C ASP A 164 14.95 13.86 -2.00
N GLU A 165 13.72 13.53 -1.59
CA GLU A 165 12.47 14.19 -2.02
C GLU A 165 12.22 14.27 -3.55
N MET A 166 12.92 13.51 -4.38
CA MET A 166 12.75 13.57 -5.84
C MET A 166 11.41 12.97 -6.31
N THR A 167 10.75 13.68 -7.22
CA THR A 167 9.58 13.23 -7.99
C THR A 167 10.00 12.29 -9.13
N GLN A 168 9.06 11.49 -9.66
CA GLN A 168 9.33 10.63 -10.83
C GLN A 168 9.91 11.43 -12.02
N MET A 169 9.43 12.66 -12.24
CA MET A 169 9.93 13.54 -13.29
C MET A 169 11.38 13.96 -13.06
N GLN A 170 11.71 14.36 -11.83
CA GLN A 170 13.09 14.72 -11.46
C GLN A 170 14.04 13.52 -11.56
N MET A 171 13.57 12.30 -11.26
CA MET A 171 14.38 11.08 -11.44
C MET A 171 14.70 10.83 -12.91
N LEU A 172 13.73 11.02 -13.82
CA LEU A 172 13.94 10.90 -15.25
C LEU A 172 14.88 12.00 -15.77
N GLU A 173 14.74 13.22 -15.27
CA GLU A 173 15.62 14.33 -15.63
C GLU A 173 17.07 14.09 -15.20
N ALA A 174 17.29 13.51 -14.01
CA ALA A 174 18.62 13.12 -13.54
C ALA A 174 19.26 12.06 -14.46
N ILE A 175 18.49 11.04 -14.88
CA ILE A 175 18.97 10.03 -15.84
C ILE A 175 19.37 10.70 -17.16
N ARG A 176 18.51 11.57 -17.71
CA ARG A 176 18.81 12.32 -18.94
C ARG A 176 20.03 13.24 -18.80
N ALA A 177 20.29 13.76 -17.61
CA ALA A 177 21.48 14.55 -17.33
C ALA A 177 22.76 13.69 -17.36
N PHE A 178 22.70 12.46 -16.82
CA PHE A 178 23.79 11.49 -16.96
C PHE A 178 24.01 11.08 -18.42
N ASP A 179 22.95 10.89 -19.20
CA ASP A 179 23.06 10.56 -20.63
C ASP A 179 23.83 11.62 -21.42
N ARG A 180 23.54 12.92 -21.17
CA ARG A 180 24.27 14.02 -21.79
C ARG A 180 25.76 14.03 -21.40
N GLN A 181 26.06 13.78 -20.12
CA GLN A 181 27.45 13.73 -19.63
C GLN A 181 28.20 12.52 -20.19
N LEU A 182 27.54 11.36 -20.28
CA LEU A 182 28.09 10.15 -20.88
C LEU A 182 28.41 10.35 -22.36
N HIS A 183 27.49 10.96 -23.12
CA HIS A 183 27.71 11.23 -24.53
C HIS A 183 28.93 12.13 -24.77
N ALA A 184 29.12 13.16 -23.94
CA ALA A 184 30.29 14.04 -24.03
C ALA A 184 31.58 13.34 -23.56
N ALA A 185 31.53 12.55 -22.49
CA ALA A 185 32.69 11.84 -21.94
C ALA A 185 33.15 10.66 -22.81
N ALA A 186 32.27 10.12 -23.67
CA ALA A 186 32.58 9.02 -24.57
C ALA A 186 33.27 9.44 -25.87
N GLN A 187 33.24 10.72 -26.26
CA GLN A 187 33.86 11.22 -27.50
C GLN A 187 35.34 10.83 -27.70
N PRO A 188 36.22 10.87 -26.67
CA PRO A 188 37.62 10.49 -26.81
C PRO A 188 37.90 8.98 -26.70
N LEU A 189 36.87 8.13 -26.56
CA LEU A 189 37.02 6.67 -26.48
C LEU A 189 37.24 6.06 -27.86
N SER A 190 37.73 4.81 -27.89
CA SER A 190 37.77 4.02 -29.13
C SER A 190 36.35 3.70 -29.60
N PRO A 191 36.14 3.39 -30.90
CA PRO A 191 34.83 2.97 -31.40
C PRO A 191 34.28 1.73 -30.67
N GLU A 192 35.15 0.78 -30.31
CA GLU A 192 34.80 -0.44 -29.57
C GLU A 192 34.26 -0.13 -28.17
N ASP A 193 34.87 0.82 -27.46
CA ASP A 193 34.44 1.25 -26.13
C ASP A 193 33.22 2.20 -26.19
N THR A 194 33.03 2.91 -27.30
CA THR A 194 31.93 3.87 -27.48
C THR A 194 30.61 3.18 -27.79
N ALA A 195 30.63 2.11 -28.59
CA ALA A 195 29.43 1.35 -28.99
C ALA A 195 28.53 0.93 -27.80
N PRO A 196 29.05 0.30 -26.72
CA PRO A 196 28.21 -0.06 -25.58
C PRO A 196 27.67 1.16 -24.82
N VAL A 197 28.41 2.28 -24.79
CA VAL A 197 27.92 3.53 -24.15
C VAL A 197 26.73 4.07 -24.91
N LEU A 198 26.80 4.14 -26.24
CA LEU A 198 25.69 4.60 -27.08
C LEU A 198 24.45 3.72 -26.91
N ALA A 199 24.61 2.40 -26.87
CA ALA A 199 23.52 1.48 -26.59
C ALA A 199 22.85 1.72 -25.23
N SER A 200 23.62 2.21 -24.23
CA SER A 200 23.04 2.60 -22.94
C SER A 200 22.20 3.87 -23.02
N LEU A 201 22.51 4.81 -23.92
CA LEU A 201 21.77 6.08 -24.08
C LEU A 201 20.38 5.84 -24.66
N ASP A 202 20.24 4.83 -25.52
CA ASP A 202 18.98 4.41 -26.12
C ASP A 202 18.16 3.48 -25.20
N GLU A 203 18.63 3.22 -23.98
CA GLU A 203 17.93 2.37 -23.01
C GLU A 203 16.65 3.06 -22.52
N ASP A 204 15.49 2.54 -22.92
CA ASP A 204 14.20 2.97 -22.37
C ASP A 204 14.00 2.40 -20.94
N PRO A 205 13.90 3.26 -19.90
CA PRO A 205 13.64 2.82 -18.53
C PRO A 205 12.32 2.05 -18.36
N PHE A 206 11.38 2.17 -19.31
CA PHE A 206 10.04 1.61 -19.27
C PHE A 206 9.83 0.37 -20.15
N ALA A 207 10.80 -0.03 -20.98
CA ALA A 207 10.65 -1.09 -21.99
C ALA A 207 10.31 -2.49 -21.43
N GLY A 208 10.46 -2.70 -20.12
CA GLY A 208 10.01 -3.93 -19.46
C GLY A 208 8.49 -4.02 -19.35
N GLY A 209 7.91 -5.14 -19.81
CA GLY A 209 6.50 -5.46 -19.56
C GLY A 209 6.16 -5.63 -18.07
N ILE A 210 4.88 -5.87 -17.75
CA ILE A 210 4.37 -5.96 -16.35
C ILE A 210 5.20 -6.94 -15.50
N ARG A 211 5.64 -8.07 -16.06
CA ARG A 211 6.48 -9.06 -15.37
C ARG A 211 7.87 -8.52 -14.99
N ALA A 212 8.53 -7.77 -15.86
CA ALA A 212 9.83 -7.16 -15.58
C ALA A 212 9.71 -6.05 -14.51
N ARG A 213 8.64 -5.26 -14.56
CA ARG A 213 8.33 -4.23 -13.56
C ARG A 213 8.04 -4.84 -12.18
N LEU A 214 7.33 -5.97 -12.13
CA LEU A 214 7.02 -6.66 -10.88
C LEU A 214 8.22 -7.40 -10.28
N SER A 215 9.04 -8.04 -11.11
CA SER A 215 10.23 -8.78 -10.66
C SER A 215 11.40 -7.85 -10.30
N GLY A 216 11.44 -6.65 -10.88
CA GLY A 216 12.56 -5.73 -10.78
C GLY A 216 13.81 -6.19 -11.53
N ARG A 217 13.71 -7.27 -12.32
CA ARG A 217 14.82 -7.81 -13.12
C ARG A 217 14.66 -7.39 -14.57
N TYR A 218 15.66 -6.67 -15.08
CA TYR A 218 15.74 -6.21 -16.46
C TYR A 218 16.88 -6.98 -17.15
N PRO A 219 16.58 -8.11 -17.84
CA PRO A 219 17.61 -8.99 -18.39
C PRO A 219 18.41 -8.37 -19.54
N LYS A 220 17.93 -7.28 -20.14
CA LYS A 220 18.61 -6.51 -21.21
C LYS A 220 18.98 -5.10 -20.72
N ASP A 221 19.68 -5.03 -19.59
CA ASP A 221 20.18 -3.76 -19.06
C ASP A 221 21.44 -3.33 -19.83
N ALA A 222 21.29 -2.35 -20.71
CA ALA A 222 22.37 -1.87 -21.57
C ALA A 222 23.41 -1.08 -20.76
N THR A 223 22.99 -0.34 -19.74
CA THR A 223 23.89 0.38 -18.82
C THR A 223 24.79 -0.59 -18.06
N ALA A 224 24.25 -1.67 -17.50
CA ALA A 224 25.04 -2.70 -16.80
C ALA A 224 25.91 -3.52 -17.76
N ALA A 225 25.48 -3.72 -19.01
CA ALA A 225 26.32 -4.31 -20.05
C ALA A 225 27.51 -3.40 -20.41
N ALA A 226 27.27 -2.09 -20.56
CA ALA A 226 28.30 -1.12 -20.88
C ALA A 226 29.34 -0.98 -19.75
N LEU A 227 28.89 -0.96 -18.50
CA LEU A 227 29.77 -0.94 -17.34
C LEU A 227 30.71 -2.16 -17.32
N ARG A 228 30.18 -3.36 -17.59
CA ARG A 228 30.96 -4.59 -17.68
C ARG A 228 31.96 -4.57 -18.84
N ALA A 229 31.54 -4.12 -20.02
CA ALA A 229 32.40 -4.02 -21.20
C ALA A 229 33.61 -3.09 -20.94
N LEU A 230 33.35 -1.88 -20.44
CA LEU A 230 34.39 -0.88 -20.16
C LEU A 230 35.31 -1.27 -18.99
N SER A 231 34.80 -2.03 -18.01
CA SER A 231 35.63 -2.52 -16.90
C SER A 231 36.62 -3.60 -17.32
N LEU A 232 36.32 -4.34 -18.39
CA LEU A 232 37.18 -5.39 -18.95
C LEU A 232 38.09 -4.87 -20.07
N SER A 233 37.75 -3.72 -20.66
CA SER A 233 38.55 -3.08 -21.70
C SER A 233 39.80 -2.43 -21.12
N HIS A 234 40.95 -2.68 -21.75
CA HIS A 234 42.25 -2.12 -21.36
C HIS A 234 42.78 -1.09 -22.37
N GLY A 235 42.17 -0.95 -23.55
CA GLY A 235 42.61 -0.06 -24.63
C GLY A 235 42.07 1.38 -24.55
N GLY A 236 42.70 2.32 -25.26
CA GLY A 236 42.23 3.70 -25.38
C GLY A 236 42.63 4.63 -24.22
N ASN A 237 41.94 5.77 -24.11
CA ASN A 237 42.21 6.80 -23.11
C ASN A 237 41.69 6.38 -21.72
N ALA A 238 42.62 6.02 -20.83
CA ALA A 238 42.32 5.50 -19.50
C ALA A 238 41.52 6.49 -18.63
N ASP A 239 41.84 7.79 -18.69
CA ASP A 239 41.15 8.83 -17.90
C ASP A 239 39.71 9.03 -18.37
N ALA A 240 39.50 9.07 -19.68
CA ALA A 240 38.17 9.15 -20.26
C ALA A 240 37.33 7.91 -19.90
N ARG A 241 37.92 6.72 -19.99
CA ARG A 241 37.26 5.45 -19.63
C ARG A 241 36.84 5.44 -18.16
N GLN A 242 37.73 5.83 -17.25
CA GLN A 242 37.43 5.89 -15.81
C GLN A 242 36.28 6.87 -15.52
N LYS A 243 36.26 8.02 -16.20
CA LYS A 243 35.17 9.00 -16.10
C LYS A 243 33.84 8.42 -16.57
N VAL A 244 33.84 7.70 -17.71
CA VAL A 244 32.64 7.06 -18.26
C VAL A 244 32.13 5.95 -17.34
N ILE A 245 33.01 5.12 -16.77
CA ILE A 245 32.66 4.10 -15.77
C ILE A 245 31.98 4.74 -14.56
N GLY A 246 32.54 5.83 -14.03
CA GLY A 246 31.95 6.56 -12.91
C GLY A 246 30.56 7.14 -13.21
N LEU A 247 30.34 7.63 -14.44
CA LEU A 247 29.05 8.13 -14.88
C LEU A 247 28.03 6.99 -15.11
N LEU A 248 28.46 5.87 -15.69
CA LEU A 248 27.62 4.68 -15.89
C LEU A 248 27.15 4.10 -14.55
N SER A 249 28.04 4.02 -13.55
CA SER A 249 27.68 3.56 -12.21
C SER A 249 26.64 4.47 -11.53
N GLN A 250 26.79 5.80 -11.67
CA GLN A 250 25.81 6.76 -11.18
C GLN A 250 24.45 6.63 -11.89
N LYS A 251 24.46 6.43 -13.21
CA LYS A 251 23.26 6.19 -14.02
C LYS A 251 22.58 4.88 -13.62
N GLU A 252 23.33 3.80 -13.43
CA GLU A 252 22.81 2.50 -12.98
C GLU A 252 22.09 2.64 -11.63
N ALA A 253 22.70 3.34 -10.68
CA ALA A 253 22.07 3.60 -9.38
C ALA A 253 20.78 4.44 -9.52
N ALA A 254 20.75 5.43 -10.43
CA ALA A 254 19.55 6.22 -10.71
C ALA A 254 18.43 5.39 -11.36
N LEU A 255 18.77 4.52 -12.32
CA LEU A 255 17.86 3.57 -12.95
C LEU A 255 17.29 2.58 -11.94
N ALA A 256 18.13 2.02 -11.06
CA ALA A 256 17.69 1.11 -10.01
C ALA A 256 16.66 1.77 -9.08
N ARG A 257 16.89 3.04 -8.68
CA ARG A 257 15.92 3.82 -7.89
C ARG A 257 14.61 4.03 -8.64
N LEU A 258 14.65 4.42 -9.92
CA LEU A 258 13.46 4.60 -10.74
C LEU A 258 12.67 3.29 -10.89
N ARG A 259 13.35 2.18 -11.19
CA ARG A 259 12.72 0.86 -11.33
C ARG A 259 12.07 0.38 -10.04
N ALA A 260 12.70 0.61 -8.88
CA ALA A 260 12.11 0.33 -7.58
C ALA A 260 10.83 1.15 -7.33
N HIS A 261 10.84 2.43 -7.69
CA HIS A 261 9.65 3.29 -7.62
C HIS A 261 8.51 2.77 -8.51
N LEU A 262 8.81 2.42 -9.77
CA LEU A 262 7.84 1.88 -10.71
C LEU A 262 7.27 0.53 -10.25
N ARG A 263 8.09 -0.35 -9.67
CA ARG A 263 7.65 -1.64 -9.11
C ARG A 263 6.61 -1.44 -8.02
N ILE A 264 6.84 -0.49 -7.11
CA ILE A 264 5.93 -0.20 -6.00
C ILE A 264 4.61 0.37 -6.51
N ARG A 265 4.68 1.32 -7.46
CA ARG A 265 3.50 1.85 -8.12
C ARG A 265 2.69 0.75 -8.80
N ALA A 266 3.35 -0.14 -9.55
CA ALA A 266 2.71 -1.26 -10.23
C ALA A 266 2.03 -2.24 -9.25
N MET A 267 2.66 -2.56 -8.11
CA MET A 267 2.05 -3.41 -7.08
C MET A 267 0.78 -2.79 -6.50
N LEU A 268 0.78 -1.48 -6.23
CA LEU A 268 -0.39 -0.76 -5.72
C LEU A 268 -1.52 -0.68 -6.75
N GLU A 269 -1.18 -0.44 -8.02
CA GLU A 269 -2.16 -0.41 -9.13
C GLU A 269 -2.79 -1.80 -9.35
N ILE A 270 -1.98 -2.87 -9.37
CA ILE A 270 -2.47 -4.25 -9.50
C ILE A 270 -3.35 -4.64 -8.30
N TRP A 271 -2.94 -4.30 -7.08
CA TRP A 271 -3.74 -4.54 -5.89
C TRP A 271 -5.12 -3.90 -5.99
N LEU A 272 -5.20 -2.62 -6.39
CA LEU A 272 -6.48 -1.93 -6.60
C LEU A 272 -7.32 -2.61 -7.69
N TYR A 273 -6.68 -3.06 -8.77
CA TYR A 273 -7.35 -3.76 -9.88
C TYR A 273 -7.92 -5.13 -9.48
N VAL A 274 -7.40 -5.76 -8.42
CA VAL A 274 -7.94 -7.02 -7.88
C VAL A 274 -8.97 -6.76 -6.78
N HIS A 275 -8.62 -5.93 -5.81
CA HIS A 275 -9.44 -5.70 -4.61
C HIS A 275 -10.77 -5.01 -4.92
N VAL A 276 -10.77 -4.04 -5.84
CA VAL A 276 -11.98 -3.29 -6.18
C VAL A 276 -13.02 -4.14 -6.93
N PRO A 277 -12.68 -4.87 -8.00
CA PRO A 277 -13.63 -5.79 -8.65
C PRO A 277 -14.14 -6.89 -7.71
N LEU A 278 -13.29 -7.46 -6.85
CA LEU A 278 -13.73 -8.42 -5.83
C LEU A 278 -14.76 -7.81 -4.88
N THR A 279 -14.62 -6.54 -4.52
CA THR A 279 -15.61 -5.83 -3.69
C THR A 279 -16.95 -5.68 -4.41
N PHE A 280 -16.95 -5.37 -5.72
CA PHE A 280 -18.19 -5.32 -6.50
C PHE A 280 -18.84 -6.70 -6.65
N ALA A 281 -18.04 -7.75 -6.87
CA ALA A 281 -18.54 -9.12 -6.89
C ALA A 281 -19.16 -9.52 -5.54
N LEU A 282 -18.51 -9.16 -4.43
CA LEU A 282 -19.05 -9.35 -3.08
C LEU A 282 -20.40 -8.64 -2.91
N ILE A 283 -20.52 -7.39 -3.32
CA ILE A 283 -21.80 -6.65 -3.20
C ILE A 283 -22.89 -7.32 -4.03
N ALA A 284 -22.59 -7.76 -5.25
CA ALA A 284 -23.55 -8.48 -6.08
C ALA A 284 -24.00 -9.80 -5.44
N ALA A 285 -23.04 -10.59 -4.92
CA ALA A 285 -23.33 -11.84 -4.22
C ALA A 285 -24.10 -11.60 -2.91
N LEU A 286 -23.78 -10.54 -2.16
CA LEU A 286 -24.48 -10.14 -0.95
C LEU A 286 -25.93 -9.76 -1.25
N SER A 287 -26.18 -8.98 -2.31
CA SER A 287 -27.53 -8.65 -2.76
C SER A 287 -28.31 -9.89 -3.15
N ALA A 288 -27.72 -10.79 -3.94
CA ALA A 288 -28.34 -12.06 -4.33
C ALA A 288 -28.64 -12.95 -3.11
N HIS A 289 -27.72 -13.01 -2.14
CA HIS A 289 -27.91 -13.70 -0.87
C HIS A 289 -29.09 -13.14 -0.07
N ILE A 290 -29.16 -11.81 0.10
CA ILE A 290 -30.26 -11.14 0.82
C ILE A 290 -31.60 -11.42 0.13
N ILE A 291 -31.67 -11.22 -1.20
CA ILE A 291 -32.88 -11.49 -1.99
C ILE A 291 -33.28 -12.97 -1.86
N SER A 292 -32.32 -13.89 -1.98
CA SER A 292 -32.60 -15.32 -1.88
C SER A 292 -33.20 -15.70 -0.52
N VAL A 293 -32.75 -15.07 0.56
CA VAL A 293 -33.31 -15.29 1.90
C VAL A 293 -34.75 -14.80 1.98
N PHE A 294 -35.09 -13.66 1.38
CA PHE A 294 -36.44 -13.10 1.47
C PHE A 294 -37.46 -13.70 0.49
N PHE A 295 -37.01 -14.34 -0.60
CA PHE A 295 -37.89 -14.90 -1.62
C PHE A 295 -38.08 -16.42 -1.51
N TYR A 296 -37.08 -17.16 -1.01
CA TYR A 296 -37.10 -18.63 -0.95
C TYR A 296 -37.22 -19.18 0.48
N TRP A 297 -37.48 -18.32 1.46
CA TRP A 297 -37.76 -18.64 2.86
C TRP A 297 -39.07 -17.97 3.27
#